data_AF-A0A2A4RA52-F1
#
_entry.id   AF-A0A2A4RA52-F1
#
_cell.length_a   1.000
_cell.length_b   1.000
_cell.length_c   1.000
_cell.angle_alpha   90.00
_cell.angle_beta   90.00
_cell.angle_gamma   90.00
#
_symmetry.space_group_name_H-M   'P 1'
#
loop_
_entity.id
_entity.type
_entity.pdbx_description
1 polymer ?
#
loop_
_entity_poly.entity_id
_entity_poly.type
_entity_poly.pdbx_seq_one_letter_code
_entity_poly.pdbx_strand_id
1 'polypeptide(L)'
;MASVNGAMHDGSSIQPQAYGSIENTEESRAEQRIARLFPTIEHGTCKNGWGIQAQKLDHYRYNPGDPYYIEIRMRNTPPLPIGHTYTAYGRLDAKGNKLDEHLVMLAPVGGFAGAGIAGAIPMPSRMMPQKTDCKAKPKAAYRVSLSAVQYEKLLIEVKQAKIDKPKYHLFAYNCNHFTSRISESVGIRTPSNKYTSSLTYMYDIIKENEGWDYKRERG
;
A
#
# COMPACT_ATOMS: atom_id res chain seq x y z
N MET A 1 -9.80 76.01 -33.76
CA MET A 1 -10.73 74.87 -33.89
C MET A 1 -10.06 73.64 -33.30
N ALA A 2 -10.73 72.98 -32.34
CA ALA A 2 -10.60 71.63 -31.74
C ALA A 2 -9.19 70.97 -31.55
N SER A 3 -8.76 70.58 -30.34
CA SER A 3 -9.11 69.36 -29.53
C SER A 3 -8.60 68.05 -30.19
N VAL A 4 -8.01 67.02 -29.57
CA VAL A 4 -8.08 66.41 -28.21
C VAL A 4 -6.80 65.54 -27.99
N ASN A 5 -6.40 65.31 -26.73
CA ASN A 5 -5.50 64.24 -26.26
C ASN A 5 -6.00 62.81 -26.60
N GLY A 6 -5.09 61.83 -26.65
CA GLY A 6 -5.44 60.39 -26.67
C GLY A 6 -4.23 59.47 -26.51
N ALA A 7 -4.16 58.78 -25.38
CA ALA A 7 -3.15 57.79 -25.00
C ALA A 7 -3.39 56.41 -25.64
N MET A 8 -2.38 55.52 -25.62
CA MET A 8 -2.38 54.22 -24.93
C MET A 8 -1.43 53.20 -25.58
N HIS A 9 -0.67 52.54 -24.69
CA HIS A 9 0.10 51.32 -24.94
C HIS A 9 -0.78 50.19 -25.49
N ASP A 10 -0.18 49.29 -26.28
CA ASP A 10 -0.45 47.87 -26.07
C ASP A 10 0.76 47.00 -26.45
N GLY A 11 1.40 46.48 -25.40
CA GLY A 11 2.38 45.42 -25.49
C GLY A 11 1.65 44.09 -25.39
N SER A 12 1.57 43.35 -26.49
CA SER A 12 1.08 41.98 -26.46
C SER A 12 2.24 41.01 -26.26
N SER A 13 2.72 40.91 -25.01
CA SER A 13 3.56 39.78 -24.59
C SER A 13 2.64 38.60 -24.33
N ILE A 14 2.78 37.54 -25.13
CA ILE A 14 2.13 36.26 -24.88
C ILE A 14 2.86 35.61 -23.69
N GLN A 15 2.27 35.67 -22.49
CA GLN A 15 2.75 34.92 -21.34
C GLN A 15 2.47 33.42 -21.53
N PRO A 16 3.44 32.53 -21.26
CA PRO A 16 3.19 31.09 -21.21
C PRO A 16 2.24 30.75 -20.05
N GLN A 17 1.18 30.00 -20.35
CA GLN A 17 0.22 29.53 -19.36
C GLN A 17 0.88 28.62 -18.31
N ALA A 18 0.55 28.88 -17.05
CA ALA A 18 0.99 28.14 -15.87
C ALA A 18 0.44 26.70 -15.88
N TYR A 19 1.28 25.74 -16.31
CA TYR A 19 1.00 24.31 -16.25
C TYR A 19 1.39 23.66 -14.89
N GLY A 20 1.82 24.46 -13.90
CA GLY A 20 2.41 23.97 -12.64
C GLY A 20 1.53 24.04 -11.37
N SER A 21 0.23 24.37 -11.49
CA SER A 21 -0.59 24.72 -10.31
C SER A 21 -1.64 23.68 -9.90
N ILE A 22 -2.06 22.75 -10.77
CA ILE A 22 -3.19 21.86 -10.46
C ILE A 22 -2.76 20.64 -9.64
N GLU A 23 -1.69 19.94 -10.03
CA GLU A 23 -1.21 18.74 -9.30
C GLU A 23 -0.79 19.07 -7.86
N ASN A 24 -0.09 20.19 -7.66
CA ASN A 24 0.29 20.67 -6.33
C ASN A 24 -0.91 21.00 -5.44
N THR A 25 -2.07 21.35 -6.01
CA THR A 25 -3.29 21.62 -5.22
C THR A 25 -3.99 20.35 -4.76
N GLU A 26 -4.05 19.30 -5.61
CA GLU A 26 -4.70 18.05 -5.22
C GLU A 26 -3.87 17.28 -4.18
N GLU A 27 -2.54 17.25 -4.34
CA GLU A 27 -1.65 16.67 -3.32
C GLU A 27 -1.79 17.42 -1.99
N SER A 28 -1.79 18.76 -2.00
CA SER A 28 -1.99 19.56 -0.77
C SER A 28 -3.37 19.35 -0.12
N ARG A 29 -4.43 19.18 -0.92
CA ARG A 29 -5.78 18.87 -0.41
C ARG A 29 -5.84 17.46 0.16
N ALA A 30 -5.18 16.50 -0.48
CA ALA A 30 -5.08 15.13 0.00
C ALA A 30 -4.38 15.10 1.37
N GLU A 31 -3.29 15.84 1.57
CA GLU A 31 -2.63 15.97 2.88
C GLU A 31 -3.59 16.43 3.99
N GLN A 32 -4.40 17.44 3.72
CA GLN A 32 -5.41 17.90 4.68
C GLN A 32 -6.48 16.85 4.97
N ARG A 33 -6.89 16.06 3.96
CA ARG A 33 -7.86 14.97 4.13
C ARG A 33 -7.24 13.80 4.89
N ILE A 34 -5.99 13.45 4.63
CA ILE A 34 -5.22 12.45 5.37
C ILE A 34 -5.17 12.83 6.84
N ALA A 35 -4.84 14.09 7.18
CA ALA A 35 -4.77 14.55 8.57
C ALA A 35 -6.09 14.37 9.33
N ARG A 36 -7.24 14.46 8.64
CA ARG A 36 -8.58 14.20 9.22
C ARG A 36 -8.96 12.73 9.22
N LEU A 37 -8.58 11.98 8.18
CA LEU A 37 -8.97 10.59 7.98
C LEU A 37 -8.18 9.63 8.87
N PHE A 38 -6.86 9.80 8.94
CA PHE A 38 -5.92 8.94 9.64
C PHE A 38 -6.34 8.63 11.10
N PRO A 39 -6.64 9.63 11.97
CA PRO A 39 -7.03 9.33 13.36
C PRO A 39 -8.37 8.58 13.50
N THR A 40 -9.16 8.47 12.43
CA THR A 40 -10.44 7.73 12.43
C THR A 40 -10.29 6.23 12.14
N ILE A 41 -9.06 5.77 11.85
CA ILE A 41 -8.76 4.38 11.51
C ILE A 41 -8.02 3.72 12.67
N GLU A 42 -8.46 2.53 13.06
CA GLU A 42 -7.71 1.71 14.00
C GLU A 42 -6.49 1.09 13.30
N HIS A 43 -5.31 1.73 13.41
CA HIS A 43 -4.10 1.25 12.75
C HIS A 43 -3.44 0.08 13.49
N GLY A 44 -3.07 -0.97 12.75
CA GLY A 44 -2.33 -2.10 13.31
C GLY A 44 -0.87 -1.75 13.59
N THR A 45 -0.38 -2.07 14.78
CA THR A 45 1.03 -1.90 15.17
C THR A 45 1.52 -3.09 15.98
N CYS A 46 2.83 -3.32 15.96
CA CYS A 46 3.48 -4.24 16.87
C CYS A 46 3.91 -3.51 18.15
N LYS A 47 4.31 -4.25 19.20
CA LYS A 47 4.61 -3.68 20.53
C LYS A 47 5.59 -2.48 20.51
N ASN A 48 6.57 -2.49 19.60
CA ASN A 48 7.57 -1.43 19.50
C ASN A 48 7.20 -0.35 18.46
N GLY A 49 5.94 -0.30 18.02
CA GLY A 49 5.49 0.56 16.91
C GLY A 49 5.80 -0.01 15.53
N TRP A 50 6.87 -0.79 15.40
CA TRP A 50 7.34 -1.33 14.13
C TRP A 50 7.09 -2.83 13.99
N GLY A 51 6.66 -3.27 12.82
CA GLY A 51 6.76 -4.67 12.40
C GLY A 51 8.21 -5.09 12.17
N ILE A 52 8.42 -6.41 12.04
CA ILE A 52 9.73 -6.93 11.68
C ILE A 52 10.06 -6.51 10.25
N GLN A 53 11.18 -5.80 10.12
CA GLN A 53 11.67 -5.28 8.86
C GLN A 53 12.22 -6.41 7.99
N ALA A 54 11.99 -6.33 6.68
CA ALA A 54 12.66 -7.21 5.73
C ALA A 54 14.18 -6.92 5.76
N GLN A 55 15.00 -7.97 5.73
CA GLN A 55 16.47 -7.80 5.68
C GLN A 55 16.92 -7.13 4.38
N LYS A 56 16.19 -7.40 3.30
CA LYS A 56 16.36 -6.81 1.98
C LYS A 56 14.98 -6.70 1.32
N LEU A 57 14.77 -5.65 0.55
CA LEU A 57 13.65 -5.55 -0.39
C LEU A 57 14.01 -6.36 -1.63
N ASP A 58 13.13 -7.26 -2.06
CA ASP A 58 13.28 -7.96 -3.33
C ASP A 58 13.25 -6.95 -4.47
N HIS A 59 12.30 -6.01 -4.41
CA HIS A 59 12.16 -4.89 -5.33
C HIS A 59 11.62 -3.65 -4.65
N TYR A 60 11.81 -2.50 -5.28
CA TYR A 60 11.19 -1.26 -4.85
C TYR A 60 10.98 -0.30 -6.01
N ARG A 61 9.95 0.54 -5.88
CA ARG A 61 9.70 1.70 -6.73
C ARG A 61 9.69 2.94 -5.86
N TYR A 62 10.52 3.91 -6.21
CA TYR A 62 10.66 5.15 -5.46
C TYR A 62 10.61 6.33 -6.42
N ASN A 63 9.69 7.25 -6.17
CA ASN A 63 9.65 8.57 -6.80
C ASN A 63 10.14 9.61 -5.76
N PRO A 64 11.18 10.38 -6.08
CA PRO A 64 11.64 11.45 -5.19
C PRO A 64 10.52 12.44 -4.85
N GLY A 65 10.34 12.72 -3.56
CA GLY A 65 9.33 13.68 -3.07
C GLY A 65 8.03 13.03 -2.59
N ASP A 66 7.79 11.75 -2.89
CA ASP A 66 6.64 11.01 -2.34
C ASP A 66 6.73 10.94 -0.80
N PRO A 67 5.74 11.46 -0.05
CA PRO A 67 5.81 11.53 1.41
C PRO A 67 5.35 10.25 2.12
N TYR A 68 4.88 9.24 1.38
CA TYR A 68 4.29 8.03 1.94
C TYR A 68 4.81 6.76 1.27
N TYR A 69 4.48 5.61 1.84
CA TYR A 69 4.81 4.31 1.24
C TYR A 69 3.75 3.25 1.51
N ILE A 70 3.77 2.23 0.66
CA ILE A 70 3.21 0.91 0.89
C ILE A 70 4.31 -0.13 0.71
N GLU A 71 4.36 -1.13 1.58
CA GLU A 71 5.29 -2.25 1.50
C GLU A 71 4.53 -3.56 1.70
N ILE A 72 4.49 -4.35 0.64
CA ILE A 72 3.93 -5.70 0.67
C ILE A 72 5.01 -6.61 1.23
N ARG A 73 4.67 -7.39 2.26
CA ARG A 73 5.54 -8.35 2.91
C ARG A 73 4.96 -9.73 2.80
N MET A 74 5.84 -10.71 2.67
CA MET A 74 5.48 -12.11 2.78
C MET A 74 6.36 -12.79 3.81
N ARG A 75 5.75 -13.52 4.75
CA ARG A 75 6.45 -14.39 5.69
C ARG A 75 5.97 -15.83 5.56
N ASN A 76 6.80 -16.75 6.03
CA ASN A 76 6.40 -18.15 6.17
C ASN A 76 5.38 -18.31 7.32
N THR A 77 4.57 -19.35 7.23
CA THR A 77 3.57 -19.75 8.25
C THR A 77 3.78 -21.20 8.70
N PRO A 78 4.92 -21.57 9.32
CA PRO A 78 5.10 -22.95 9.78
C PRO A 78 3.96 -23.32 10.75
N PRO A 79 3.25 -24.45 10.56
CA PRO A 79 3.61 -25.59 9.71
C PRO A 79 3.01 -25.60 8.28
N LEU A 80 2.19 -24.63 7.90
CA LEU A 80 1.50 -24.61 6.61
C LEU A 80 2.37 -24.00 5.50
N PRO A 81 2.55 -24.67 4.33
CA PRO A 81 3.36 -24.16 3.22
C PRO A 81 2.67 -23.06 2.38
N ILE A 82 1.68 -22.37 2.95
CA ILE A 82 0.88 -21.34 2.26
C ILE A 82 1.57 -19.97 2.37
N GLY A 83 2.25 -19.71 3.49
CA GLY A 83 2.78 -18.39 3.82
C GLY A 83 1.69 -17.38 4.21
N HIS A 84 2.11 -16.14 4.44
CA HIS A 84 1.20 -15.04 4.73
C HIS A 84 1.70 -13.74 4.11
N THR A 85 0.88 -13.16 3.25
CA THR A 85 1.04 -11.80 2.73
C THR A 85 0.33 -10.78 3.60
N TYR A 86 0.96 -9.64 3.79
CA TYR A 86 0.43 -8.52 4.58
C TYR A 86 1.08 -7.21 4.13
N THR A 87 0.46 -6.09 4.50
CA THR A 87 0.86 -4.77 4.04
C THR A 87 1.32 -3.91 5.21
N ALA A 88 2.50 -3.33 5.06
CA ALA A 88 2.99 -2.21 5.86
C ALA A 88 2.79 -0.90 5.10
N TYR A 89 2.49 0.19 5.79
CA TYR A 89 2.34 1.52 5.20
C TYR A 89 2.65 2.61 6.22
N GLY A 90 2.98 3.80 5.74
CA GLY A 90 3.30 4.93 6.62
C GLY A 90 3.95 6.08 5.85
N ARG A 91 4.63 6.95 6.60
CA ARG A 91 5.31 8.14 6.11
C ARG A 91 6.78 7.90 5.78
N LEU A 92 7.26 8.68 4.82
CA LEU A 92 8.66 8.80 4.44
C LEU A 92 9.20 10.19 4.80
N ASP A 93 10.50 10.26 5.06
CA ASP A 93 11.24 11.52 5.05
C ASP A 93 11.63 11.92 3.62
N ALA A 94 12.23 13.10 3.46
CA ALA A 94 12.68 13.60 2.16
C ALA A 94 13.76 12.74 1.48
N LYS A 95 14.38 11.79 2.20
CA LYS A 95 15.38 10.85 1.68
C LYS A 95 14.77 9.48 1.38
N GLY A 96 13.46 9.29 1.59
CA GLY A 96 12.77 8.01 1.41
C GLY A 96 12.95 7.03 2.59
N ASN A 97 13.44 7.49 3.74
CA ASN A 97 13.48 6.67 4.96
C ASN A 97 12.11 6.66 5.64
N LYS A 98 11.75 5.54 6.25
CA LYS A 98 10.47 5.43 6.96
C LYS A 98 10.48 6.22 8.26
N LEU A 99 9.46 7.04 8.46
CA LEU A 99 9.23 7.79 9.71
C LEU A 99 8.35 7.01 10.68
N ASP A 100 7.41 6.22 10.16
CA ASP A 100 6.54 5.34 10.93
C ASP A 100 6.11 4.11 10.11
N GLU A 101 5.36 3.23 10.77
CA GLU A 101 4.81 2.02 10.17
C GLU A 101 3.51 1.61 10.84
N HIS A 102 2.57 1.24 9.98
CA HIS A 102 1.31 0.62 10.32
C HIS A 102 1.14 -0.64 9.49
N LEU A 103 0.46 -1.63 10.06
CA LEU A 103 0.23 -2.93 9.45
C LEU A 103 -1.26 -3.16 9.25
N VAL A 104 -1.60 -3.71 8.08
CA VAL A 104 -2.92 -4.23 7.79
C VAL A 104 -2.77 -5.57 7.07
N MET A 105 -3.65 -6.51 7.37
CA MET A 105 -3.57 -7.88 6.86
C MET A 105 -4.94 -8.54 6.93
N LEU A 106 -5.05 -9.78 6.45
CA LEU A 106 -6.22 -10.60 6.68
C LEU A 106 -5.79 -12.00 7.09
N ALA A 107 -6.08 -12.35 8.34
CA ALA A 107 -5.81 -13.68 8.88
C ALA A 107 -7.06 -14.21 9.60
N PRO A 108 -7.30 -15.53 9.62
CA PRO A 108 -8.41 -16.09 10.38
C PRO A 108 -8.19 -15.88 11.88
N VAL A 109 -9.29 -15.66 12.62
CA VAL A 109 -9.28 -15.74 14.09
C VAL A 109 -8.85 -17.16 14.51
N GLY A 110 -8.05 -17.27 15.58
CA GLY A 110 -7.54 -18.55 16.07
C GLY A 110 -6.19 -18.98 15.49
N GLY A 111 -5.53 -18.13 14.70
CA GLY A 111 -4.17 -18.39 14.23
C GLY A 111 -4.08 -19.64 13.34
N PHE A 112 -3.10 -20.51 13.58
CA PHE A 112 -2.90 -21.72 12.77
C PHE A 112 -4.08 -22.69 12.83
N ALA A 113 -4.72 -22.86 13.99
CA ALA A 113 -5.92 -23.70 14.11
C ALA A 113 -7.07 -23.11 13.27
N GLY A 114 -7.26 -21.79 13.35
CA GLY A 114 -8.21 -21.07 12.50
C GLY A 114 -7.91 -21.22 11.01
N ALA A 115 -6.63 -21.22 10.62
CA ALA A 115 -6.22 -21.45 9.23
C ALA A 115 -6.52 -22.86 8.75
N GLY A 116 -6.41 -23.88 9.60
CA GLY A 116 -6.83 -25.25 9.28
C GLY A 116 -8.33 -25.35 9.00
N ILE A 117 -9.16 -24.74 9.86
CA ILE A 117 -10.62 -24.72 9.70
C ILE A 117 -11.04 -23.90 8.47
N ALA A 118 -10.34 -22.78 8.21
CA ALA A 118 -10.60 -21.91 7.07
C ALA A 118 -10.35 -22.55 5.70
N GLY A 119 -9.75 -23.74 5.65
CA GLY A 119 -9.67 -24.57 4.45
C GLY A 119 -11.03 -25.17 4.05
N ALA A 120 -11.95 -25.34 5.00
CA ALA A 120 -13.24 -25.97 4.77
C ALA A 120 -14.42 -24.99 4.83
N ILE A 121 -14.38 -24.01 5.74
CA ILE A 121 -15.49 -23.06 5.94
C ILE A 121 -15.01 -21.62 6.13
N PRO A 122 -15.79 -20.59 5.75
CA PRO A 122 -15.40 -19.20 5.97
C PRO A 122 -15.33 -18.84 7.45
N MET A 123 -14.21 -18.26 7.88
CA MET A 123 -13.93 -17.91 9.28
C MET A 123 -13.96 -16.39 9.50
N PRO A 124 -14.35 -15.93 10.69
CA PRO A 124 -14.08 -14.55 11.10
C PRO A 124 -12.59 -14.22 10.95
N SER A 125 -12.30 -13.01 10.50
CA SER A 125 -10.92 -12.56 10.24
C SER A 125 -10.47 -11.51 11.25
N ARG A 126 -9.16 -11.28 11.28
CA ARG A 126 -8.51 -10.14 11.94
C ARG A 126 -7.73 -9.35 10.90
N MET A 127 -7.80 -8.03 11.04
CA MET A 127 -7.05 -7.07 10.22
C MET A 127 -5.97 -6.32 11.00
N MET A 128 -5.49 -6.95 12.06
CA MET A 128 -4.46 -6.43 12.96
C MET A 128 -3.34 -7.48 13.07
N PRO A 129 -2.09 -7.04 13.29
CA PRO A 129 -0.95 -7.95 13.41
C PRO A 129 -1.16 -8.98 14.52
N GLN A 130 -0.92 -10.25 14.19
CA GLN A 130 -0.82 -11.32 15.18
C GLN A 130 0.59 -11.34 15.76
N LYS A 131 0.75 -12.01 16.91
CA LYS A 131 2.05 -12.16 17.58
C LYS A 131 3.14 -12.71 16.66
N THR A 132 2.77 -13.57 15.70
CA THR A 132 3.69 -14.13 14.71
C THR A 132 4.11 -13.11 13.64
N ASP A 133 3.25 -12.18 13.23
CA ASP A 133 3.58 -11.11 12.29
C ASP A 133 4.61 -10.13 12.88
N CYS A 134 4.54 -9.94 14.21
CA CYS A 134 5.48 -9.11 14.95
C CYS A 134 6.79 -9.81 15.34
N LYS A 135 7.02 -11.06 14.93
CA LYS A 135 8.20 -11.85 15.31
C LYS A 135 8.90 -12.54 14.14
N ALA A 136 8.14 -12.95 13.14
CA ALA A 136 8.68 -13.62 11.97
C ALA A 136 9.29 -12.60 11.01
N LYS A 137 10.50 -12.91 10.52
CA LYS A 137 11.15 -12.10 9.48
C LYS A 137 10.40 -12.28 8.15
N PRO A 138 10.12 -11.19 7.41
CA PRO A 138 9.68 -11.30 6.03
C PRO A 138 10.72 -12.08 5.21
N LYS A 139 10.24 -13.03 4.41
CA LYS A 139 11.04 -13.77 3.43
C LYS A 139 11.12 -13.03 2.09
N ALA A 140 10.11 -12.23 1.79
CA ALA A 140 10.11 -11.35 0.63
C ALA A 140 9.40 -10.03 0.95
N ALA A 141 9.82 -8.94 0.31
CA ALA A 141 9.24 -7.61 0.45
C ALA A 141 9.35 -6.76 -0.82
N TYR A 142 8.30 -5.99 -1.10
CA TYR A 142 8.20 -5.07 -2.23
C TYR A 142 7.65 -3.74 -1.75
N ARG A 143 8.40 -2.65 -1.92
CA ARG A 143 8.01 -1.32 -1.46
C ARG A 143 7.75 -0.37 -2.62
N VAL A 144 6.69 0.41 -2.53
CA VAL A 144 6.36 1.48 -3.46
C VAL A 144 6.17 2.78 -2.67
N SER A 145 6.84 3.85 -3.07
CA SER A 145 6.54 5.19 -2.56
C SER A 145 5.21 5.68 -3.11
N LEU A 146 4.50 6.51 -2.34
CA LEU A 146 3.16 6.97 -2.65
C LEU A 146 3.08 8.49 -2.52
N SER A 147 2.39 9.12 -3.47
CA SER A 147 1.92 10.50 -3.32
C SER A 147 0.87 10.61 -2.20
N ALA A 148 0.52 11.83 -1.79
CA ALA A 148 -0.55 12.04 -0.81
C ALA A 148 -1.91 11.59 -1.35
N VAL A 149 -2.20 11.80 -2.64
CA VAL A 149 -3.44 11.31 -3.26
C VAL A 149 -3.52 9.78 -3.22
N GLN A 150 -2.42 9.07 -3.50
CA GLN A 150 -2.39 7.61 -3.41
C GLN A 150 -2.53 7.14 -1.96
N TYR A 151 -1.83 7.78 -1.02
CA TYR A 151 -1.93 7.40 0.40
C TYR A 151 -3.33 7.65 0.98
N GLU A 152 -4.01 8.72 0.56
CA GLU A 152 -5.41 8.94 0.92
C GLU A 152 -6.30 7.77 0.47
N LYS A 153 -6.16 7.32 -0.79
CA LYS A 153 -6.91 6.16 -1.30
C LYS A 153 -6.63 4.90 -0.50
N LEU A 154 -5.36 4.69 -0.12
CA LEU A 154 -4.97 3.58 0.76
C LEU A 154 -5.71 3.65 2.10
N LEU A 155 -5.73 4.81 2.75
CA LEU A 155 -6.41 4.99 4.03
C LEU A 155 -7.93 4.78 3.92
N ILE A 156 -8.55 5.28 2.86
CA ILE A 156 -9.97 5.05 2.57
C ILE A 156 -10.23 3.54 2.45
N GLU A 157 -9.39 2.82 1.69
CA GLU A 157 -9.54 1.39 1.48
C GLU A 157 -9.33 0.59 2.77
N VAL A 158 -8.32 0.93 3.57
CA VAL A 158 -8.09 0.31 4.89
C VAL A 158 -9.28 0.53 5.81
N LYS A 159 -9.86 1.75 5.81
CA LYS A 159 -11.06 2.06 6.59
C LYS A 159 -12.26 1.24 6.11
N GLN A 160 -12.49 1.18 4.81
CA GLN A 160 -13.60 0.43 4.22
C GLN A 160 -13.48 -1.06 4.50
N ALA A 161 -12.28 -1.64 4.34
CA ALA A 161 -12.02 -3.03 4.66
C ALA A 161 -12.33 -3.36 6.14
N LYS A 162 -12.00 -2.45 7.07
CA LYS A 162 -12.33 -2.57 8.50
C LYS A 162 -13.82 -2.49 8.79
N ILE A 163 -14.59 -1.77 7.98
CA ILE A 163 -16.05 -1.70 8.05
C ILE A 163 -16.66 -2.99 7.49
N ASP A 164 -16.21 -3.44 6.33
CA ASP A 164 -16.71 -4.63 5.63
C ASP A 164 -16.48 -5.93 6.42
N LYS A 165 -15.37 -6.00 7.17
CA LYS A 165 -14.97 -7.17 7.97
C LYS A 165 -15.05 -8.48 7.17
N PRO A 166 -14.36 -8.60 6.02
CA PRO A 166 -14.49 -9.77 5.16
C PRO A 166 -14.09 -11.04 5.91
N LYS A 167 -14.86 -12.11 5.72
CA LYS A 167 -14.49 -13.44 6.25
C LYS A 167 -13.25 -13.96 5.53
N TYR A 168 -12.40 -14.66 6.26
CA TYR A 168 -11.25 -15.36 5.70
C TYR A 168 -11.67 -16.76 5.26
N HIS A 169 -11.38 -17.12 4.02
CA HIS A 169 -11.53 -18.48 3.50
C HIS A 169 -10.33 -18.80 2.62
N LEU A 170 -9.59 -19.86 2.96
CA LEU A 170 -8.27 -20.13 2.38
C LEU A 170 -8.31 -20.23 0.85
N PHE A 171 -9.34 -20.88 0.30
CA PHE A 171 -9.50 -21.11 -1.13
C PHE A 171 -10.51 -20.17 -1.82
N ALA A 172 -10.94 -19.08 -1.17
CA ALA A 172 -11.89 -18.12 -1.76
C ALA A 172 -11.51 -16.66 -1.51
N TYR A 173 -11.32 -16.25 -0.25
CA TYR A 173 -10.90 -14.89 0.10
C TYR A 173 -9.87 -14.95 1.23
N ASN A 174 -8.60 -14.93 0.86
CA ASN A 174 -7.46 -15.15 1.76
C ASN A 174 -6.56 -13.91 1.85
N CYS A 175 -5.36 -14.06 2.42
CA CYS A 175 -4.41 -12.96 2.59
C CYS A 175 -3.94 -12.34 1.26
N ASN A 176 -3.81 -13.14 0.19
CA ASN A 176 -3.44 -12.64 -1.13
C ASN A 176 -4.54 -11.76 -1.71
N HIS A 177 -5.81 -12.19 -1.59
CA HIS A 177 -6.96 -11.42 -2.07
C HIS A 177 -7.07 -10.08 -1.34
N PHE A 178 -6.91 -10.09 -0.03
CA PHE A 178 -6.90 -8.88 0.76
C PHE A 178 -5.73 -7.96 0.40
N THR A 179 -4.52 -8.52 0.26
CA THR A 179 -3.35 -7.76 -0.17
C THR A 179 -3.59 -7.14 -1.55
N SER A 180 -4.23 -7.87 -2.48
CA SER A 180 -4.57 -7.33 -3.80
C SER A 180 -5.52 -6.13 -3.70
N ARG A 181 -6.59 -6.25 -2.90
CA ARG A 181 -7.55 -5.16 -2.66
C ARG A 181 -6.85 -3.90 -2.14
N ILE A 182 -5.95 -4.05 -1.17
CA ILE A 182 -5.18 -2.92 -0.62
C ILE A 182 -4.22 -2.34 -1.67
N SER A 183 -3.48 -3.18 -2.39
CA SER A 183 -2.52 -2.76 -3.42
C SER A 183 -3.19 -2.06 -4.62
N GLU A 184 -4.34 -2.54 -5.06
CA GLU A 184 -5.10 -1.97 -6.19
C GLU A 184 -5.58 -0.55 -5.88
N SER A 185 -5.90 -0.24 -4.61
CA SER A 185 -6.34 1.11 -4.21
C SER A 185 -5.32 2.21 -4.51
N VAL A 186 -4.03 1.84 -4.61
CA VAL A 186 -2.92 2.77 -4.91
C VAL A 186 -2.35 2.58 -6.32
N GLY A 187 -2.98 1.74 -7.14
CA GLY A 187 -2.59 1.52 -8.54
C GLY A 187 -1.49 0.47 -8.75
N ILE A 188 -1.18 -0.36 -7.74
CA ILE A 188 -0.30 -1.53 -7.93
C ILE A 188 -1.10 -2.62 -8.65
N ARG A 189 -0.59 -3.12 -9.78
CA ARG A 189 -1.21 -4.22 -10.52
C ARG A 189 -1.07 -5.52 -9.73
N THR A 190 -2.11 -6.35 -9.67
CA THR A 190 -2.07 -7.61 -8.93
C THR A 190 -2.21 -8.79 -9.89
N PRO A 191 -1.63 -9.96 -9.57
CA PRO A 191 -1.77 -11.14 -10.41
C PRO A 191 -3.23 -11.59 -10.45
N SER A 192 -3.66 -12.11 -11.61
CA SER A 192 -5.02 -12.66 -11.78
C SER A 192 -5.27 -13.84 -10.84
N ASN A 193 -4.28 -14.74 -10.69
CA ASN A 193 -4.36 -15.88 -9.80
C ASN A 193 -3.89 -15.55 -8.37
N LYS A 194 -4.86 -15.42 -7.46
CA LYS A 194 -4.63 -15.12 -6.03
C LYS A 194 -4.68 -16.38 -5.14
N TYR A 195 -4.93 -17.55 -5.73
CA TYR A 195 -5.06 -18.84 -5.04
C TYR A 195 -3.74 -19.61 -4.92
N THR A 196 -2.62 -18.95 -5.21
CA THR A 196 -1.27 -19.53 -5.11
C THR A 196 -0.72 -19.39 -3.69
N SER A 197 0.45 -19.99 -3.44
CA SER A 197 1.20 -19.70 -2.20
C SER A 197 1.50 -18.20 -2.10
N SER A 198 1.58 -17.67 -0.89
CA SER A 198 1.89 -16.25 -0.65
C SER A 198 3.24 -15.86 -1.25
N LEU A 199 4.21 -16.77 -1.31
CA LEU A 199 5.51 -16.52 -1.93
C LEU A 199 5.40 -16.42 -3.45
N THR A 200 4.65 -17.31 -4.08
CA THR A 200 4.37 -17.24 -5.53
C THR A 200 3.63 -15.95 -5.86
N TYR A 201 2.55 -15.66 -5.13
CA TYR A 201 1.81 -14.40 -5.27
C TYR A 201 2.72 -13.16 -5.12
N MET A 202 3.64 -13.18 -4.15
CA MET A 202 4.59 -12.08 -3.91
C MET A 202 5.51 -11.85 -5.11
N TYR A 203 5.97 -12.91 -5.76
CA TYR A 203 6.81 -12.77 -6.96
C TYR A 203 5.99 -12.39 -8.19
N ASP A 204 4.77 -12.89 -8.31
CA ASP A 204 3.89 -12.51 -9.42
C ASP A 204 3.48 -11.04 -9.34
N ILE A 205 3.18 -10.49 -8.15
CA ILE A 205 2.89 -9.06 -8.01
C ILE A 205 4.10 -8.18 -8.36
N ILE A 206 5.32 -8.61 -8.02
CA ILE A 206 6.53 -7.90 -8.44
C ILE A 206 6.69 -7.97 -9.96
N LYS A 207 6.48 -9.15 -10.57
CA LYS A 207 6.54 -9.33 -12.02
C LYS A 207 5.56 -8.42 -12.77
N GLU A 208 4.32 -8.36 -12.31
CA GLU A 208 3.27 -7.53 -12.93
C GLU A 208 3.62 -6.04 -12.91
N ASN A 209 4.38 -5.57 -11.91
CA ASN A 209 4.70 -4.15 -11.77
C ASN A 209 6.06 -3.78 -12.33
N GLU A 210 7.07 -4.64 -12.16
CA GLU A 210 8.49 -4.33 -12.44
C GLU A 210 9.07 -5.17 -13.60
N GLY A 211 8.32 -6.12 -14.17
CA GLY A 211 8.80 -7.01 -15.23
C GLY A 211 9.84 -8.04 -14.78
N TRP A 212 10.13 -8.10 -13.48
CA TRP A 212 11.09 -9.00 -12.87
C TRP A 212 10.55 -10.43 -12.78
N ASP A 213 11.30 -11.41 -13.30
CA ASP A 213 10.88 -12.82 -13.28
C ASP A 213 11.84 -13.66 -12.44
N TYR A 214 11.40 -13.99 -11.22
CA TYR A 214 12.22 -14.72 -10.25
C TYR A 214 12.73 -16.08 -10.76
N LYS A 215 12.01 -16.73 -11.70
CA LYS A 215 12.42 -18.04 -12.26
C LYS A 215 13.58 -17.90 -13.24
N ARG A 216 13.65 -16.78 -13.96
CA ARG A 216 14.71 -16.51 -14.93
C ARG A 216 15.98 -15.98 -14.29
N GLU A 217 15.87 -15.30 -13.17
CA GLU A 217 16.99 -14.54 -12.57
C GLU A 217 17.71 -15.28 -11.44
N ARG A 218 17.24 -16.45 -11.03
CA ARG A 218 17.91 -17.33 -10.04
C ARG A 218 18.07 -18.79 -10.48
N GLY A 219 17.68 -19.12 -11.71
CA GLY A 219 17.96 -20.41 -12.36
C GLY A 219 19.25 -20.33 -13.14
#